data_AF-A0AA35W7H7-F1
#
_entry.id   AF-A0AA35W7H7-F1
#
_cell.length_a   1.000
_cell.length_b   1.000
_cell.length_c   1.000
_cell.angle_alpha   90.00
_cell.angle_beta   90.00
_cell.angle_gamma   90.00
#
_symmetry.space_group_name_H-M   'P 1'
#
loop_
_entity.id
_entity.type
_entity.pdbx_description
1 polymer ?
#
loop_
_entity_poly.entity_id
_entity_poly.type
_entity_poly.pdbx_seq_one_letter_code
_entity_poly.pdbx_strand_id
1 'polypeptide(L)'
;MADFFDLEKFPGRRGMRRSPYGNMEFALVADGVPVGEVYEILSTPGGVDRAFRKLDSIKGHVVWWEAGAQPPQMLADGEVVMSTAYNGRIFDAQVVENQPFQIVWDGQVLDHTQLAIVAGAPNLDVALRFLAYAAQPASMAAISGYISYSPSRLSAMHLVATHVETGVEMEPHMPVTPERLERSVFNDWLWWADYGDEVNDRFGAWLAR
;
A
#
# COMPACT_ATOMS: atom_id res chain seq x y z
N MET A 1 5.27 -5.52 10.63
CA MET A 1 4.61 -6.72 10.07
C MET A 1 4.59 -7.98 10.94
N ALA A 2 5.63 -8.35 11.70
CA ALA A 2 5.60 -9.60 12.49
C ALA A 2 4.37 -9.73 13.43
N ASP A 3 4.04 -8.66 14.15
CA ASP A 3 2.85 -8.58 15.03
C ASP A 3 1.53 -8.83 14.29
N PHE A 4 1.40 -8.42 13.02
CA PHE A 4 0.20 -8.69 12.22
C PHE A 4 -0.03 -10.20 12.02
N PHE A 5 1.05 -10.98 11.94
CA PHE A 5 1.02 -12.44 11.76
C PHE A 5 0.99 -13.21 13.09
N ASP A 6 1.13 -12.53 14.23
CA ASP A 6 1.11 -13.13 15.56
C ASP A 6 -0.33 -13.20 16.11
N LEU A 7 -1.00 -14.33 15.85
CA LEU A 7 -2.37 -14.57 16.29
C LEU A 7 -2.50 -14.80 17.80
N GLU A 8 -1.41 -15.15 18.49
CA GLU A 8 -1.42 -15.41 19.93
C GLU A 8 -1.30 -14.10 20.72
N LYS A 9 -0.34 -13.26 20.34
CA LYS A 9 -0.11 -11.95 20.98
C LYS A 9 -1.22 -10.96 20.62
N PHE A 10 -1.72 -11.02 19.38
CA PHE A 10 -2.81 -10.19 18.90
C PHE A 10 -3.94 -11.06 18.34
N PRO A 11 -4.87 -11.57 19.18
CA PRO A 11 -5.95 -12.44 18.71
C PRO A 11 -6.99 -11.69 17.87
N GLY A 12 -7.48 -12.33 16.81
CA GLY A 12 -8.57 -11.82 15.96
C GLY A 12 -8.38 -12.10 14.46
N ARG A 13 -9.38 -11.77 13.64
CA ARG A 13 -9.28 -11.92 12.18
C ARG A 13 -8.46 -10.80 11.56
N ARG A 14 -7.81 -11.08 10.42
CA ARG A 14 -7.01 -10.12 9.65
C ARG A 14 -7.72 -9.75 8.35
N GLY A 15 -7.60 -8.52 7.88
CA GLY A 15 -7.99 -8.14 6.52
C GLY A 15 -6.77 -8.07 5.59
N MET A 16 -6.80 -8.79 4.47
CA MET A 16 -5.74 -8.71 3.44
C MET A 16 -6.31 -8.63 2.04
N ARG A 17 -5.59 -7.96 1.13
CA ARG A 17 -6.03 -7.85 -0.26
C ARG A 17 -6.10 -9.23 -0.90
N ARG A 18 -7.11 -9.51 -1.71
CA ARG A 18 -7.19 -10.71 -2.55
C ARG A 18 -6.27 -10.60 -3.77
N SER A 19 -4.99 -10.36 -3.55
CA SER A 19 -3.94 -10.22 -4.57
C SER A 19 -2.60 -10.58 -3.95
N PRO A 20 -1.64 -11.17 -4.68
CA PRO A 20 -0.28 -11.37 -4.15
C PRO A 20 0.47 -10.06 -3.94
N TYR A 21 0.09 -9.00 -4.67
CA TYR A 21 0.74 -7.70 -4.61
C TYR A 21 0.62 -7.08 -3.20
N GLY A 22 1.75 -6.71 -2.61
CA GLY A 22 1.87 -6.29 -1.22
C GLY A 22 1.90 -7.47 -0.24
N ASN A 23 1.09 -8.50 -0.46
CA ASN A 23 1.01 -9.64 0.44
C ASN A 23 2.29 -10.49 0.46
N MET A 24 2.96 -10.66 -0.68
CA MET A 24 4.25 -11.37 -0.75
C MET A 24 5.32 -10.64 0.06
N GLU A 25 5.38 -9.33 -0.09
CA GLU A 25 6.31 -8.44 0.60
C GLU A 25 6.02 -8.42 2.11
N PHE A 26 4.76 -8.21 2.49
CA PHE A 26 4.33 -8.24 3.90
C PHE A 26 4.66 -9.56 4.59
N ALA A 27 4.47 -10.68 3.89
CA ALA A 27 4.80 -11.99 4.40
C ALA A 27 6.31 -12.15 4.64
N LEU A 28 7.15 -11.76 3.68
CA LEU A 28 8.60 -11.84 3.85
C LEU A 28 9.12 -10.92 4.97
N VAL A 29 8.60 -9.70 5.08
CA VAL A 29 8.95 -8.79 6.19
C VAL A 29 8.49 -9.37 7.54
N ALA A 30 7.29 -9.98 7.60
CA ALA A 30 6.84 -10.70 8.79
C ALA A 30 7.67 -11.95 9.12
N ASP A 31 8.36 -12.50 8.12
CA ASP A 31 9.29 -13.63 8.24
C ASP A 31 10.75 -13.17 8.47
N GLY A 32 10.95 -11.90 8.81
CA GLY A 32 12.24 -11.35 9.22
C GLY A 32 13.17 -10.94 8.07
N VAL A 33 12.69 -10.92 6.83
CA VAL A 33 13.47 -10.37 5.70
C VAL A 33 13.59 -8.85 5.85
N PRO A 34 14.80 -8.27 5.77
CA PRO A 34 14.97 -6.82 5.74
C PRO A 34 14.19 -6.18 4.59
N VAL A 35 13.60 -5.00 4.83
CA VAL A 35 12.71 -4.35 3.84
C VAL A 35 13.37 -4.07 2.48
N GLY A 36 14.69 -3.84 2.46
CA GLY A 36 15.47 -3.63 1.23
C GLY A 36 15.87 -4.89 0.48
N GLU A 37 15.67 -6.08 1.06
CA GLU A 37 16.07 -7.37 0.47
C GLU A 37 14.87 -8.18 -0.05
N VAL A 38 13.65 -7.67 0.12
CA VAL A 38 12.41 -8.40 -0.18
C VAL A 38 12.38 -8.94 -1.61
N TYR A 39 12.66 -8.11 -2.61
CA TYR A 39 12.63 -8.55 -4.01
C TYR A 39 13.84 -9.41 -4.41
N GLU A 40 14.98 -9.24 -3.75
CA GLU A 40 16.11 -10.17 -3.90
C GLU A 40 15.67 -11.57 -3.46
N ILE A 41 15.06 -11.67 -2.27
CA ILE A 41 14.54 -12.95 -1.75
C ILE A 41 13.45 -13.51 -2.66
N LEU A 42 12.49 -12.70 -3.12
CA LEU A 42 11.44 -13.16 -4.04
C LEU A 42 12.02 -13.73 -5.35
N SER A 43 13.15 -13.21 -5.81
CA SER A 43 13.85 -13.66 -7.02
C SER A 43 14.66 -14.94 -6.82
N THR A 44 14.87 -15.39 -5.58
CA THR A 44 15.59 -16.64 -5.32
C THR A 44 14.72 -17.87 -5.60
N PRO A 45 15.32 -19.02 -5.96
CA PRO A 45 14.60 -20.29 -5.99
C PRO A 45 13.91 -20.58 -4.63
N GLY A 46 12.59 -20.67 -4.64
CA GLY A 46 11.78 -20.90 -3.43
C GLY A 46 11.47 -19.65 -2.60
N GLY A 47 11.86 -18.46 -3.05
CA GLY A 47 11.54 -17.18 -2.41
C GLY A 47 10.03 -16.92 -2.30
N VAL A 48 9.31 -17.11 -3.40
CA VAL A 48 7.84 -17.04 -3.43
C VAL A 48 7.21 -18.11 -2.53
N ASP A 49 7.77 -19.33 -2.48
CA ASP A 49 7.26 -20.39 -1.58
C ASP A 49 7.46 -20.04 -0.10
N ARG A 50 8.53 -19.32 0.23
CA ARG A 50 8.76 -18.79 1.58
C ARG A 50 7.67 -17.80 1.98
N ALA A 51 7.30 -16.89 1.09
CA ALA A 51 6.20 -15.96 1.31
C ALA A 51 4.86 -16.69 1.52
N PHE A 52 4.54 -17.68 0.67
CA PHE A 52 3.33 -18.50 0.82
C PHE A 52 3.29 -19.26 2.16
N ARG A 53 4.40 -19.88 2.58
CA ARG A 53 4.46 -20.57 3.89
C ARG A 53 4.16 -19.63 5.06
N LYS A 54 4.60 -18.37 4.97
CA LYS A 54 4.28 -17.38 6.00
C LYS A 54 2.82 -16.94 5.93
N LEU A 55 2.25 -16.77 4.73
CA LEU A 55 0.81 -16.51 4.58
C LEU A 55 -0.06 -17.67 5.10
N ASP A 56 0.38 -18.92 4.90
CA ASP A 56 -0.31 -20.11 5.43
C ASP A 56 -0.51 -20.05 6.95
N SER A 57 0.42 -19.44 7.69
CA SER A 57 0.33 -19.36 9.15
C SER A 57 -0.89 -18.58 9.64
N ILE A 58 -1.45 -17.69 8.81
CA ILE A 58 -2.64 -16.90 9.15
C ILE A 58 -3.81 -17.08 8.19
N LYS A 59 -3.65 -17.78 7.05
CA LYS A 59 -4.63 -17.85 5.96
C LYS A 59 -6.07 -18.12 6.43
N GLY A 60 -6.26 -19.06 7.38
CA GLY A 60 -7.57 -19.41 7.93
C GLY A 60 -8.25 -18.31 8.76
N HIS A 61 -7.51 -17.26 9.14
CA HIS A 61 -7.97 -16.12 9.93
C HIS A 61 -8.09 -14.84 9.10
N VAL A 62 -7.93 -14.91 7.78
CA VAL A 62 -7.96 -13.74 6.89
C VAL A 62 -9.33 -13.58 6.22
N VAL A 63 -9.84 -12.35 6.23
CA VAL A 63 -10.88 -11.85 5.32
C VAL A 63 -10.18 -11.22 4.11
N TRP A 64 -10.50 -11.72 2.91
CA TRP A 64 -9.84 -11.29 1.68
C TRP A 64 -10.66 -10.18 1.01
N TRP A 65 -10.20 -8.94 1.13
CA TRP A 65 -10.87 -7.79 0.52
C TRP A 65 -10.45 -7.60 -0.94
N GLU A 66 -11.37 -7.10 -1.76
CA GLU A 66 -11.20 -6.85 -3.20
C GLU A 66 -11.32 -5.36 -3.55
N ALA A 67 -12.01 -4.58 -2.70
CA ALA A 67 -12.21 -3.14 -2.90
C ALA A 67 -11.62 -2.33 -1.74
N GLY A 68 -10.98 -1.20 -2.06
CA GLY A 68 -10.30 -0.36 -1.06
C GLY A 68 -11.21 0.25 0.02
N ALA A 69 -12.52 0.26 -0.17
CA ALA A 69 -13.48 0.69 0.86
C ALA A 69 -13.76 -0.39 1.92
N GLN A 70 -13.44 -1.66 1.65
CA GLN A 70 -13.76 -2.76 2.55
C GLN A 70 -12.92 -2.77 3.85
N PRO A 71 -11.59 -2.54 3.84
CA PRO A 71 -10.80 -2.55 5.07
C PRO A 71 -11.30 -1.63 6.21
N PRO A 72 -11.60 -0.34 5.98
CA PRO A 72 -12.11 0.51 7.07
C PRO A 72 -13.48 0.03 7.57
N GLN A 73 -14.36 -0.46 6.68
CA GLN A 73 -15.65 -1.02 7.08
C GLN A 73 -15.49 -2.28 7.95
N MET A 74 -14.62 -3.21 7.52
CA MET A 74 -14.34 -4.44 8.26
C MET A 74 -13.76 -4.16 9.66
N LEU A 75 -12.95 -3.10 9.80
CA LEU A 75 -12.43 -2.63 11.08
C LEU A 75 -13.53 -1.98 11.93
N ALA A 76 -14.38 -1.13 11.34
CA ALA A 76 -15.47 -0.45 12.03
C ALA A 76 -16.51 -1.44 12.58
N ASP A 77 -16.84 -2.46 11.80
CA ASP A 77 -17.80 -3.51 12.17
C ASP A 77 -17.20 -4.55 13.12
N GLY A 78 -15.90 -4.49 13.40
CA GLY A 78 -15.19 -5.48 14.22
C GLY A 78 -15.08 -6.86 13.55
N GLU A 79 -15.29 -6.96 12.24
CA GLU A 79 -15.09 -8.20 11.49
C GLU A 79 -13.62 -8.64 11.54
N VAL A 80 -12.70 -7.67 11.50
CA VAL A 80 -11.25 -7.88 11.63
C VAL A 80 -10.69 -6.94 12.70
N VAL A 81 -9.63 -7.36 13.39
CA VAL A 81 -8.95 -6.53 14.41
C VAL A 81 -7.79 -5.73 13.81
N MET A 82 -7.26 -6.16 12.66
CA MET A 82 -6.20 -5.51 11.91
C MET A 82 -6.43 -5.76 10.42
N SER A 83 -6.10 -4.79 9.57
CA SER A 83 -6.15 -4.97 8.12
C SER A 83 -4.99 -4.27 7.43
N THR A 84 -4.48 -4.88 6.35
CA THR A 84 -3.79 -4.11 5.31
C THR A 84 -4.83 -3.25 4.58
N ALA A 85 -4.44 -2.05 4.17
CA ALA A 85 -5.34 -1.10 3.52
C ALA A 85 -4.53 -0.06 2.74
N TYR A 86 -5.19 0.63 1.82
CA TYR A 86 -4.62 1.86 1.26
C TYR A 86 -4.65 2.94 2.34
N ASN A 87 -3.50 3.55 2.64
CA ASN A 87 -3.36 4.51 3.73
C ASN A 87 -4.31 5.72 3.59
N GLY A 88 -4.59 6.18 2.36
CA GLY A 88 -5.58 7.24 2.11
C GLY A 88 -7.00 6.88 2.58
N ARG A 89 -7.40 5.61 2.52
CA ARG A 89 -8.71 5.13 3.00
C ARG A 89 -8.80 5.12 4.53
N ILE A 90 -7.70 4.77 5.20
CA ILE A 90 -7.65 4.80 6.66
C ILE A 90 -7.54 6.24 7.16
N PHE A 91 -6.80 7.10 6.46
CA PHE A 91 -6.76 8.53 6.76
C PHE A 91 -8.16 9.16 6.70
N ASP A 92 -8.91 8.90 5.63
CA ASP A 92 -10.28 9.41 5.46
C ASP A 92 -11.19 8.94 6.60
N ALA A 93 -11.16 7.64 6.92
CA ALA A 93 -11.88 7.08 8.06
C ALA A 93 -11.47 7.75 9.39
N GLN A 94 -10.19 8.01 9.63
CA GLN A 94 -9.70 8.66 10.84
C GLN A 94 -10.13 10.13 10.94
N VAL A 95 -9.96 10.90 9.87
CA VAL A 95 -10.00 12.37 9.88
C VAL A 95 -11.37 12.92 9.52
N VAL A 96 -12.08 12.25 8.61
CA VAL A 96 -13.41 12.68 8.13
C VAL A 96 -14.51 11.94 8.89
N GLU A 97 -14.36 10.63 9.07
CA GLU A 97 -15.39 9.79 9.71
C GLU A 97 -15.19 9.62 11.24
N ASN A 98 -14.09 10.16 11.80
CA ASN A 98 -13.72 10.07 13.22
C ASN A 98 -13.60 8.63 13.75
N GLN A 99 -13.17 7.69 12.91
CA GLN A 99 -12.90 6.31 13.32
C GLN A 99 -11.61 6.24 14.17
N PRO A 100 -11.58 5.42 15.23
CA PRO A 100 -10.46 5.33 16.17
C PRO A 100 -9.30 4.47 15.63
N PHE A 101 -9.12 4.40 14.31
CA PHE A 101 -8.08 3.58 13.69
C PHE A 101 -6.70 4.18 13.87
N GLN A 102 -5.67 3.35 13.76
CA GLN A 102 -4.26 3.76 13.76
C GLN A 102 -3.55 3.08 12.60
N ILE A 103 -2.67 3.82 11.92
CA ILE A 103 -1.84 3.27 10.84
C ILE A 103 -0.50 2.86 11.45
N VAL A 104 -0.14 1.60 11.27
CA VAL A 104 1.21 1.09 11.55
C VAL A 104 1.98 1.10 10.23
N TRP A 105 3.03 1.91 10.14
CA TRP A 105 3.78 2.14 8.91
C TRP A 105 4.91 1.11 8.69
N ASP A 106 5.30 0.37 9.73
CA ASP A 106 6.43 -0.57 9.69
C ASP A 106 6.22 -1.73 8.71
N GLY A 107 7.01 -1.73 7.64
CA GLY A 107 6.91 -2.69 6.55
C GLY A 107 5.83 -2.34 5.51
N GLN A 108 5.38 -1.08 5.45
CA GLN A 108 4.52 -0.62 4.36
C GLN A 108 5.17 -0.89 3.00
N VAL A 109 4.34 -1.17 1.99
CA VAL A 109 4.77 -1.28 0.60
C VAL A 109 4.41 0.03 -0.08
N LEU A 110 5.44 0.78 -0.47
CA LEU A 110 5.30 2.05 -1.17
C LEU A 110 5.17 1.80 -2.67
N ASP A 111 4.19 2.45 -3.27
CA ASP A 111 3.94 2.40 -4.70
C ASP A 111 3.84 3.80 -5.29
N HIS A 112 4.10 3.92 -6.59
CA HIS A 112 4.06 5.18 -7.32
C HIS A 112 2.90 5.19 -8.30
N THR A 113 1.98 6.15 -8.13
CA THR A 113 0.98 6.44 -9.16
C THR A 113 1.61 7.20 -10.31
N GLN A 114 1.37 6.73 -11.53
CA GLN A 114 1.89 7.33 -12.76
C GLN A 114 0.74 7.80 -13.65
N LEU A 115 0.97 8.88 -14.38
CA LEU A 115 0.11 9.31 -15.48
C LEU A 115 0.82 9.03 -16.80
N ALA A 116 0.12 8.39 -17.74
CA ALA A 116 0.65 8.04 -19.05
C ALA A 116 -0.31 8.50 -20.16
N ILE A 117 0.24 8.82 -21.33
CA ILE A 117 -0.54 9.06 -22.55
C ILE A 117 -0.56 7.77 -23.35
N VAL A 118 -1.76 7.27 -23.64
CA VAL A 118 -1.94 6.08 -24.47
C VAL A 118 -1.49 6.37 -25.90
N ALA A 119 -0.77 5.43 -26.51
CA ALA A 119 -0.32 5.55 -27.90
C ALA A 119 -1.51 5.78 -28.85
N GLY A 120 -1.40 6.77 -29.74
CA GLY A 120 -2.49 7.14 -30.65
C GLY A 120 -3.58 8.01 -30.04
N ALA A 121 -3.37 8.59 -28.85
CA ALA A 121 -4.33 9.50 -28.24
C ALA A 121 -4.69 10.67 -29.20
N PRO A 122 -6.00 10.92 -29.43
CA PRO A 122 -6.44 11.87 -30.46
C PRO A 122 -6.11 13.33 -30.14
N ASN A 123 -5.83 13.65 -28.88
CA ASN A 123 -5.57 15.01 -28.39
C ASN A 123 -4.18 15.11 -27.72
N LEU A 124 -3.13 14.63 -28.40
CA LEU A 124 -1.79 14.53 -27.83
C LEU A 124 -1.28 15.85 -27.21
N ASP A 125 -1.43 16.98 -27.91
CA ASP A 125 -0.95 18.28 -27.42
C ASP A 125 -1.65 18.71 -26.12
N VAL A 126 -2.95 18.46 -26.01
CA VAL A 126 -3.73 18.78 -24.81
C VAL A 126 -3.30 17.87 -23.66
N ALA A 127 -3.12 16.58 -23.92
CA ALA A 127 -2.67 15.61 -22.93
C ALA A 127 -1.27 15.93 -22.40
N LEU A 128 -0.35 16.35 -23.28
CA LEU A 128 0.99 16.81 -22.89
C LEU A 128 0.94 18.05 -22.00
N ARG A 129 0.11 19.04 -22.33
CA ARG A 129 -0.09 20.22 -21.47
C ARG A 129 -0.66 19.85 -20.10
N PHE A 130 -1.63 18.92 -20.06
CA PHE A 130 -2.18 18.44 -18.81
C PHE A 130 -1.13 17.71 -17.96
N LEU A 131 -0.33 16.81 -18.56
CA LEU A 131 0.76 16.15 -17.85
C LEU A 131 1.77 17.15 -17.28
N ALA A 132 2.15 18.15 -18.07
CA ALA A 132 3.05 19.20 -17.62
C ALA A 132 2.47 19.98 -16.42
N TYR A 133 1.17 20.29 -16.44
CA TYR A 133 0.47 20.94 -15.34
C TYR A 133 0.37 20.03 -14.09
N ALA A 134 -0.03 18.77 -14.26
CA ALA A 134 -0.17 17.81 -13.18
C ALA A 134 1.18 17.52 -12.49
N ALA A 135 2.28 17.58 -13.25
CA ALA A 135 3.64 17.37 -12.73
C ALA A 135 4.27 18.60 -12.05
N GLN A 136 3.56 19.73 -11.97
CA GLN A 136 4.04 20.91 -11.25
C GLN A 136 4.06 20.64 -9.74
N PRO A 137 5.04 21.19 -8.99
CA PRO A 137 5.11 20.99 -7.55
C PRO A 137 3.84 21.41 -6.81
N ALA A 138 3.25 22.55 -7.20
CA ALA A 138 2.00 23.04 -6.61
C ALA A 138 0.82 22.10 -6.88
N SER A 139 0.69 21.55 -8.09
CA SER A 139 -0.37 20.60 -8.45
C SER A 139 -0.25 19.30 -7.66
N MET A 140 0.96 18.75 -7.53
CA MET A 140 1.18 17.54 -6.75
C MET A 140 0.90 17.77 -5.26
N ALA A 141 1.37 18.88 -4.69
CA ALA A 141 1.12 19.22 -3.29
C ALA A 141 -0.36 19.49 -3.00
N ALA A 142 -1.09 20.08 -3.96
CA ALA A 142 -2.53 20.31 -3.83
C ALA A 142 -3.30 19.00 -3.67
N ILE A 143 -2.93 17.94 -4.39
CA ILE A 143 -3.57 16.61 -4.26
C ILE A 143 -3.40 16.07 -2.84
N SER A 144 -2.22 16.27 -2.23
CA SER A 144 -1.93 15.87 -0.86
C SER A 144 -2.76 16.59 0.19
N GLY A 145 -3.44 17.69 -0.17
CA GLY A 145 -4.45 18.34 0.67
C GLY A 145 -5.82 17.66 0.66
N TYR A 146 -6.10 16.76 -0.29
CA TYR A 146 -7.37 16.02 -0.37
C TYR A 146 -7.25 14.58 0.12
N ILE A 147 -6.06 14.02 0.09
CA ILE A 147 -5.82 12.63 0.44
C ILE A 147 -4.40 12.49 0.97
N SER A 148 -4.21 11.56 1.90
CA SER A 148 -2.91 11.25 2.47
C SER A 148 -2.00 10.50 1.47
N TYR A 149 -1.68 11.14 0.35
CA TYR A 149 -0.69 10.65 -0.62
C TYR A 149 0.39 11.70 -0.79
N SER A 150 1.63 11.26 -0.62
CA SER A 150 2.77 12.17 -0.73
C SER A 150 3.06 12.52 -2.17
N PRO A 151 3.44 13.77 -2.49
CA PRO A 151 3.93 14.12 -3.81
C PRO A 151 5.14 13.25 -4.21
N SER A 152 5.33 12.99 -5.50
CA SER A 152 6.51 12.24 -5.96
C SER A 152 7.75 13.12 -6.18
N ARG A 153 7.59 14.45 -6.17
CA ARG A 153 8.71 15.40 -6.32
C ARG A 153 9.16 15.96 -4.98
N LEU A 154 10.47 15.94 -4.74
CA LEU A 154 11.09 16.59 -3.56
C LEU A 154 10.74 18.08 -3.46
N SER A 155 10.65 18.77 -4.60
CA SER A 155 10.27 20.18 -4.66
C SER A 155 8.80 20.46 -4.30
N ALA A 156 7.97 19.44 -4.14
CA ALA A 156 6.58 19.57 -3.70
C ALA A 156 6.39 19.22 -2.21
N MET A 157 7.33 18.52 -1.58
CA MET A 157 7.22 18.08 -0.17
C MET A 157 6.93 19.24 0.77
N HIS A 158 7.66 20.36 0.63
CA HIS A 158 7.53 21.54 1.48
C HIS A 158 6.27 22.37 1.19
N LEU A 159 5.48 22.00 0.18
CA LEU A 159 4.23 22.66 -0.18
C LEU A 159 3.00 21.88 0.35
N VAL A 160 3.21 20.71 0.95
CA VAL A 160 2.13 19.95 1.61
C VAL A 160 1.60 20.79 2.78
N ALA A 161 0.30 21.07 2.74
CA ALA A 161 -0.36 21.97 3.68
C ALA A 161 -1.39 21.20 4.52
N THR A 162 -2.51 21.85 4.85
CA THR A 162 -3.61 21.24 5.59
C THR A 162 -4.59 20.52 4.67
N HIS A 163 -5.37 19.61 5.25
CA HIS A 163 -6.48 18.96 4.59
C HIS A 163 -7.53 20.00 4.20
N VAL A 164 -7.99 19.97 2.95
CA VAL A 164 -8.85 21.01 2.37
C VAL A 164 -10.20 21.16 3.09
N GLU A 165 -10.74 20.08 3.64
CA GLU A 165 -12.07 20.08 4.27
C GLU A 165 -12.00 20.18 5.79
N THR A 166 -11.04 19.50 6.41
CA THR A 166 -10.96 19.35 7.87
C THR A 166 -9.91 20.25 8.52
N GLY A 167 -9.00 20.82 7.72
CA GLY A 167 -7.95 21.73 8.19
C GLY A 167 -6.82 21.04 8.96
N VAL A 168 -6.77 19.71 9.05
CA VAL A 168 -5.68 19.00 9.75
C VAL A 168 -4.37 19.11 8.98
N GLU A 169 -3.24 19.21 9.68
CA GLU A 169 -1.92 19.18 9.04
C GLU A 169 -1.71 17.84 8.31
N MET A 170 -1.35 17.86 7.02
CA MET A 170 -1.22 16.63 6.23
C MET A 170 0.15 15.96 6.32
N GLU A 171 1.22 16.73 6.58
CA GLU A 171 2.59 16.20 6.67
C GLU A 171 2.70 14.96 7.59
N PRO A 172 2.14 14.95 8.82
CA PRO A 172 2.24 13.80 9.71
C PRO A 172 1.56 12.54 9.17
N HIS A 173 0.65 12.67 8.21
CA HIS A 173 -0.06 11.54 7.62
C HIS A 173 0.64 10.98 6.37
N MET A 174 1.66 11.67 5.82
CA MET A 174 2.32 11.27 4.57
C MET A 174 3.16 10.00 4.70
N PRO A 175 3.08 9.05 3.75
CA PRO A 175 3.77 7.76 3.86
C PRO A 175 5.31 7.84 3.82
N VAL A 176 5.90 8.98 3.44
CA VAL A 176 7.32 9.09 3.04
C VAL A 176 8.18 10.00 3.94
N THR A 177 7.90 10.06 5.24
CA THR A 177 8.86 10.71 6.17
C THR A 177 10.18 9.91 6.21
N PRO A 178 11.34 10.53 6.51
CA PRO A 178 12.62 9.82 6.54
C PRO A 178 12.59 8.54 7.40
N GLU A 179 12.01 8.60 8.60
CA GLU A 179 11.85 7.43 9.48
C GLU A 179 10.98 6.33 8.85
N ARG A 180 9.90 6.69 8.17
CA ARG A 180 9.00 5.72 7.52
C ARG A 180 9.69 5.05 6.33
N LEU A 181 10.45 5.81 5.54
CA LEU A 181 11.16 5.30 4.37
C LEU A 181 12.19 4.23 4.74
N GLU A 182 12.91 4.39 5.85
CA GLU A 182 13.88 3.40 6.33
C GLU A 182 13.26 2.03 6.63
N ARG A 183 11.95 1.98 6.90
CA ARG A 183 11.19 0.76 7.23
C ARG A 183 10.18 0.38 6.15
N SER A 184 10.28 0.96 4.96
CA SER A 184 9.37 0.71 3.84
C SER A 184 9.99 -0.24 2.82
N VAL A 185 9.15 -1.09 2.25
CA VAL A 185 9.48 -1.83 1.03
C VAL A 185 9.08 -0.94 -0.14
N PHE A 186 10.01 -0.64 -1.05
CA PHE A 186 9.67 0.03 -2.31
C PHE A 186 9.24 -1.01 -3.32
N ASN A 187 8.03 -0.87 -3.87
CA ASN A 187 7.53 -1.77 -4.89
C ASN A 187 8.48 -1.85 -6.10
N ASP A 188 8.83 -3.07 -6.52
CA ASP A 188 9.62 -3.33 -7.73
C ASP A 188 8.68 -3.68 -8.89
N TRP A 189 8.30 -2.66 -9.65
CA TRP A 189 7.41 -2.81 -10.80
C TRP A 189 8.01 -3.66 -11.94
N LEU A 190 9.34 -3.76 -12.05
CA LEU A 190 9.98 -4.60 -13.07
C LEU A 190 9.87 -6.07 -12.67
N TRP A 191 10.11 -6.37 -11.39
CA TRP A 191 9.90 -7.72 -10.88
C TRP A 191 8.45 -8.16 -11.08
N TRP A 192 7.49 -7.30 -10.75
CA TRP A 192 6.07 -7.61 -10.99
C TRP A 192 5.71 -7.73 -12.49
N ALA A 193 6.38 -6.99 -13.37
CA ALA A 193 6.18 -7.15 -14.81
C ALA A 193 6.72 -8.50 -15.33
N ASP A 194 7.84 -8.97 -14.80
CA ASP A 194 8.49 -10.22 -15.23
C ASP A 194 7.83 -11.47 -14.61
N TYR A 195 7.43 -11.41 -13.34
CA TYR A 195 6.97 -12.57 -12.55
C TYR A 195 5.50 -12.50 -12.13
N GLY A 196 4.82 -11.36 -12.34
CA GLY A 196 3.50 -11.12 -11.77
C GLY A 196 2.44 -12.10 -12.20
N ASP A 197 2.41 -12.50 -13.47
CA ASP A 197 1.42 -13.47 -13.98
C ASP A 197 1.57 -14.83 -13.27
N GLU A 198 2.80 -15.37 -13.18
CA GLU A 198 3.08 -16.63 -12.48
C GLU A 198 2.67 -16.55 -11.01
N VAL A 199 3.02 -15.45 -10.33
CA VAL A 199 2.74 -15.27 -8.91
C VAL A 199 1.24 -15.10 -8.65
N ASN A 200 0.50 -14.44 -9.55
CA ASN A 200 -0.95 -14.35 -9.50
C ASN A 200 -1.62 -15.73 -9.64
N ASP A 201 -1.19 -16.53 -10.60
CA ASP A 201 -1.72 -17.90 -10.78
C ASP A 201 -1.44 -18.76 -9.55
N ARG A 202 -0.21 -18.70 -9.02
CA ARG A 202 0.17 -19.42 -7.80
C ARG A 202 -0.63 -18.94 -6.59
N PHE A 203 -0.87 -17.64 -6.46
CA PHE A 203 -1.67 -17.07 -5.37
C PHE A 203 -3.14 -17.50 -5.47
N GLY A 204 -3.72 -17.48 -6.67
CA GLY A 204 -5.08 -17.96 -6.90
C GLY A 204 -5.23 -19.45 -6.55
N ALA A 205 -4.29 -20.28 -7.01
CA ALA A 205 -4.27 -21.72 -6.70
C ALA A 205 -4.03 -21.98 -5.20
N TRP A 206 -3.12 -21.23 -4.58
CA TRP A 206 -2.88 -21.29 -3.15
C TRP A 206 -4.13 -20.92 -2.36
N LEU A 207 -4.82 -19.84 -2.73
CA LEU A 207 -5.98 -19.32 -2.01
C LEU A 207 -7.20 -20.24 -2.11
N ALA A 208 -7.34 -21.00 -3.20
CA ALA A 208 -8.43 -21.94 -3.43
C ALA A 208 -8.32 -23.27 -2.65
N ARG A 209 -7.13 -23.58 -2.10
CA ARG A 209 -6.89 -24.75 -1.23
C ARG A 209 -7.38 -24.52 0.19
#